data_AF-A0A3D4B0E3-F1
#
_entry.id   AF-A0A3D4B0E3-F1
#
_cell.length_a   1.000
_cell.length_b   1.000
_cell.length_c   1.000
_cell.angle_alpha   90.00
_cell.angle_beta   90.00
_cell.angle_gamma   90.00
#
_symmetry.space_group_name_H-M   'P 1'
#
loop_
_entity.id
_entity.type
_entity.pdbx_description
1 polymer ?
#
loop_
_entity_poly.entity_id
_entity_poly.type
_entity_poly.pdbx_seq_one_letter_code
_entity_poly.pdbx_strand_id
1 'polypeptide(L)'
;DHGTGGHREWHRDLYPPYCAPLRGYLDDILENGPRYVQWNIPLYDDDVLWVVPGSHVRVNTPEEDAQFGKDDQVPVSGGIQTHLKAGDGVVYIMPILHWGS
;
A
#
# COMPACT_ATOMS: atom_id res chain seq x y z
N ASP A 1 -4.65 21.33 -14.71
CA ASP A 1 -3.58 20.31 -14.80
C ASP A 1 -3.89 19.23 -13.78
N HIS A 2 -4.46 18.10 -14.21
CA HIS A 2 -4.76 17.01 -13.28
C HIS A 2 -3.44 16.32 -12.96
N GLY A 3 -2.73 16.88 -11.97
CA GLY A 3 -1.47 16.33 -11.48
C GLY A 3 -1.67 14.87 -11.15
N THR A 4 -1.03 14.00 -11.91
CA THR A 4 -0.69 12.64 -11.52
C THR A 4 0.31 12.73 -10.37
N GLY A 5 -0.17 13.22 -9.20
CA GLY A 5 0.58 13.30 -7.96
C GLY A 5 1.13 11.91 -7.68
N GLY A 6 2.46 11.82 -7.63
CA GLY A 6 3.17 10.57 -7.83
C GLY A 6 2.81 9.52 -6.79
N HIS A 7 2.45 8.33 -7.27
CA HIS A 7 2.47 7.06 -6.52
C HIS A 7 3.91 6.64 -6.15
N ARG A 8 4.79 7.60 -5.86
CA ARG A 8 6.23 7.39 -5.64
C ARG A 8 6.59 7.23 -4.16
N GLU A 9 5.63 7.44 -3.28
CA GLU A 9 5.76 7.47 -1.82
C GLU A 9 4.95 6.31 -1.21
N TRP A 10 5.11 6.04 0.08
CA TRP A 10 4.26 5.08 0.78
C TRP A 10 2.78 5.45 0.69
N HIS A 11 1.96 4.55 0.15
CA HIS A 11 0.54 4.81 -0.05
C HIS A 11 -0.32 3.55 0.06
N ARG A 12 -1.63 3.77 -0.02
CA ARG A 12 -2.66 2.75 -0.23
C ARG A 12 -3.33 3.08 -1.55
N ASP A 13 -3.82 2.08 -2.27
CA ASP A 13 -4.56 2.27 -3.54
C ASP A 13 -6.00 2.73 -3.27
N LEU A 14 -6.13 3.76 -2.45
CA LEU A 14 -7.37 4.41 -2.05
C LEU A 14 -7.23 5.89 -2.40
N TYR A 15 -8.19 6.45 -3.12
CA TYR A 15 -8.22 7.87 -3.43
C TYR A 15 -9.28 8.58 -2.56
N PRO A 16 -8.87 9.27 -1.47
CA PRO A 16 -9.79 9.74 -0.43
C PRO A 16 -10.97 10.59 -0.92
N PRO A 17 -10.84 11.47 -1.95
CA PRO A 17 -11.99 12.26 -2.42
C PRO A 17 -13.19 11.46 -2.96
N TYR A 18 -12.99 10.20 -3.33
CA TYR A 18 -14.06 9.32 -3.84
C TYR A 18 -14.27 8.06 -2.99
N CYS A 19 -13.58 7.95 -1.85
CA CYS A 19 -13.65 6.80 -0.95
C CYS A 19 -14.18 7.21 0.42
N ALA A 20 -14.73 6.24 1.16
CA ALA A 20 -14.99 6.43 2.59
C ALA A 20 -13.68 6.80 3.31
N PRO A 21 -13.73 7.56 4.42
CA PRO A 21 -12.56 7.75 5.28
C PRO A 21 -11.92 6.40 5.59
N LEU A 22 -10.58 6.34 5.63
CA LEU A 22 -9.83 5.08 5.78
C LEU A 22 -10.42 4.18 6.87
N ARG A 23 -10.76 4.75 8.04
CA ARG A 23 -11.40 4.03 9.15
C ARG A 23 -12.68 3.28 8.72
N GLY A 24 -13.61 3.97 8.06
CA GLY A 24 -14.88 3.36 7.63
C GLY A 24 -14.68 2.31 6.54
N TYR A 25 -13.68 2.48 5.68
CA TYR A 25 -13.32 1.47 4.69
C TYR A 25 -12.71 0.20 5.33
N LEU A 26 -11.86 0.38 6.34
CA LEU A 26 -11.31 -0.73 7.12
C LEU A 26 -12.41 -1.48 7.89
N ASP A 27 -13.34 -0.75 8.51
CA ASP A 27 -14.47 -1.33 9.22
C ASP A 27 -15.36 -2.17 8.27
N ASP A 28 -15.66 -1.67 7.06
CA ASP A 28 -16.39 -2.46 6.04
C ASP A 28 -15.63 -3.73 5.62
N ILE A 29 -14.31 -3.67 5.48
CA ILE A 29 -13.50 -4.86 5.15
C ILE A 29 -13.54 -5.88 6.29
N LEU A 30 -13.49 -5.45 7.54
CA LEU A 30 -13.55 -6.33 8.70
C LEU A 30 -14.93 -6.98 8.84
N GLU A 31 -16.00 -6.25 8.55
CA GLU A 31 -17.38 -6.74 8.65
C GLU A 31 -17.80 -7.58 7.43
N ASN A 32 -17.44 -7.14 6.23
CA ASN A 32 -17.99 -7.65 4.97
C ASN A 32 -16.95 -8.25 4.01
N GLY A 33 -15.67 -8.22 4.36
CA GLY A 33 -14.57 -8.73 3.56
C GLY A 33 -14.08 -7.79 2.45
N PRO A 34 -12.94 -8.11 1.80
CA PRO A 34 -12.37 -7.28 0.76
C PRO A 34 -13.20 -7.28 -0.52
N ARG A 35 -13.35 -6.10 -1.14
CA ARG A 35 -14.13 -5.91 -2.38
C ARG A 35 -13.28 -5.99 -3.65
N TYR A 36 -12.01 -5.60 -3.54
CA TYR A 36 -11.09 -5.48 -4.66
C TYR A 36 -9.72 -6.04 -4.27
N VAL A 37 -9.05 -6.63 -5.25
CA VAL A 37 -7.66 -7.07 -5.16
C VAL A 37 -6.87 -6.45 -6.31
N GLN A 38 -5.59 -6.23 -6.07
CA GLN A 38 -4.61 -5.88 -7.09
C GLN A 38 -3.68 -7.07 -7.30
N TRP A 39 -3.35 -7.31 -8.57
CA TRP A 39 -2.34 -8.27 -8.98
C TRP A 39 -1.18 -7.51 -9.60
N ASN A 40 0.00 -7.61 -9.00
CA ASN A 40 1.24 -7.17 -9.62
C ASN A 40 2.01 -8.40 -10.09
N ILE A 41 2.33 -8.41 -11.39
CA ILE A 41 3.07 -9.48 -12.06
C ILE A 41 4.24 -8.82 -12.80
N PRO A 42 5.47 -8.90 -12.27
CA PRO A 42 6.58 -8.18 -12.89
C PRO A 42 7.03 -8.90 -14.17
N LEU A 43 7.34 -8.10 -15.19
CA LEU A 43 7.85 -8.61 -16.47
C LEU A 43 9.34 -8.96 -16.42
N TYR A 44 10.04 -8.45 -15.40
CA TYR A 44 11.45 -8.68 -15.12
C TYR A 44 11.61 -9.13 -13.66
N ASP A 45 12.81 -9.55 -13.27
CA ASP A 45 13.12 -9.70 -11.86
C ASP A 45 12.96 -8.33 -11.18
N ASP A 46 12.20 -8.31 -10.08
CA ASP A 46 11.74 -7.11 -9.41
C ASP A 46 12.04 -7.19 -7.92
N ASP A 47 12.71 -6.16 -7.42
CA ASP A 47 12.97 -5.95 -6.00
C ASP A 47 12.54 -4.55 -5.56
N VAL A 48 11.58 -3.91 -6.24
CA VAL A 48 11.22 -2.51 -5.90
C VAL A 48 10.04 -2.41 -4.96
N LEU A 49 9.12 -3.38 -4.97
CA LEU A 49 7.90 -3.31 -4.16
C LEU A 49 8.19 -3.60 -2.68
N TRP A 50 7.78 -2.68 -1.83
CA TRP A 50 7.76 -2.81 -0.37
C TRP A 50 6.32 -2.84 0.14
N VAL A 51 6.06 -3.67 1.15
CA VAL A 51 4.74 -3.79 1.79
C VAL A 51 4.87 -3.79 3.31
N VAL A 52 3.85 -3.30 4.01
CA VAL A 52 3.73 -3.49 5.46
C VAL A 52 2.66 -4.55 5.73
N PRO A 53 3.02 -5.80 6.07
CA PRO A 53 2.04 -6.84 6.38
C PRO A 53 1.10 -6.41 7.51
N GLY A 54 -0.18 -6.79 7.40
CA GLY A 54 -1.22 -6.44 8.37
C GLY A 54 -1.72 -4.99 8.34
N SER A 55 -1.09 -4.09 7.57
CA SER A 55 -1.54 -2.69 7.44
C SER A 55 -2.93 -2.53 6.80
N HIS A 56 -3.41 -3.55 6.10
CA HIS A 56 -4.70 -3.57 5.41
C HIS A 56 -5.94 -3.61 6.35
N VAL A 57 -5.75 -3.77 7.66
CA VAL A 57 -6.80 -3.76 8.69
C VAL A 57 -6.57 -2.71 9.78
N ARG A 58 -5.67 -1.75 9.55
CA ARG A 58 -5.37 -0.69 10.51
C ARG A 58 -5.04 0.64 9.83
N VAL A 59 -5.20 1.71 10.60
CA VAL A 59 -4.61 3.01 10.26
C VAL A 59 -3.09 2.97 10.45
N ASN A 60 -2.41 4.03 10.02
CA ASN A 60 -1.00 4.19 10.29
C ASN A 60 -0.73 4.25 11.80
N THR A 61 0.43 3.75 12.19
CA THR A 61 0.99 3.92 13.54
C THR A 61 1.59 5.32 13.68
N PRO A 62 1.71 5.84 14.92
CA PRO A 62 2.39 7.11 15.15
C PRO A 62 3.83 7.14 14.61
N GLU A 63 4.52 6.00 14.63
CA GLU A 63 5.88 5.85 14.11
C GLU A 63 5.92 5.96 12.58
N GLU A 64 4.98 5.31 11.89
CA GLU A 64 4.82 5.44 10.43
C GLU A 64 4.49 6.89 10.05
N ASP A 65 3.52 7.52 10.72
CA ASP A 65 3.15 8.92 10.44
C ASP A 65 4.32 9.89 10.70
N ALA A 66 5.08 9.66 11.78
CA ALA A 66 6.27 10.46 12.07
C ALA A 66 7.40 10.24 11.06
N GLN A 67 7.51 9.04 10.49
CA GLN A 67 8.47 8.75 9.42
C GLN A 67 8.04 9.41 8.10
N PHE A 68 6.79 9.26 7.69
CA PHE A 68 6.27 9.87 6.45
C PHE A 68 6.29 11.40 6.49
N GLY A 69 6.12 12.00 7.67
CA GLY A 69 6.32 13.44 7.84
C GLY A 69 7.78 13.92 7.65
N LYS A 70 8.76 13.00 7.61
CA LYS A 70 10.18 13.31 7.39
C LYS A 70 10.66 12.91 6.00
N ASP A 71 10.42 11.66 5.62
CA ASP A 71 10.79 11.06 4.34
C ASP A 71 9.92 9.81 4.13
N ASP A 72 9.11 9.85 3.08
CA ASP A 72 8.14 8.82 2.69
C ASP A 72 8.63 7.99 1.48
N GLN A 73 9.92 8.04 1.17
CA GLN A 73 10.58 7.25 0.13
C GLN A 73 11.75 6.44 0.69
N VAL A 74 11.58 5.95 1.93
CA VAL A 74 12.55 5.08 2.61
C VAL A 74 11.84 3.89 3.29
N PRO A 75 12.54 2.77 3.53
CA PRO A 75 11.95 1.64 4.27
C PRO A 75 11.44 2.04 5.65
N VAL A 76 10.27 1.52 6.04
CA VAL A 76 9.69 1.74 7.37
C VAL A 76 9.78 0.50 8.25
N SER A 77 9.63 0.70 9.56
CA SER A 77 9.56 -0.40 10.53
C SER A 77 8.41 -1.35 10.18
N GLY A 78 8.70 -2.66 10.12
CA GLY A 78 7.75 -3.69 9.72
C GLY A 78 7.49 -3.79 8.20
N GLY A 79 8.10 -2.91 7.40
CA GLY A 79 8.12 -3.03 5.94
C GLY A 79 8.98 -4.20 5.48
N ILE A 80 8.52 -4.90 4.45
CA ILE A 80 9.21 -6.02 3.81
C ILE A 80 9.31 -5.72 2.31
N GLN A 81 10.54 -5.80 1.78
CA GLN A 81 10.79 -5.77 0.34
C GLN A 81 10.41 -7.12 -0.26
N THR A 82 9.61 -7.09 -1.31
CA THR A 82 9.38 -8.29 -2.12
C THR A 82 10.56 -8.51 -3.04
N HIS A 83 10.91 -9.77 -3.28
CA HIS A 83 11.89 -10.17 -4.28
C HIS A 83 11.20 -11.15 -5.23
N LEU A 84 10.67 -10.62 -6.33
CA LEU A 84 9.87 -11.36 -7.29
C LEU A 84 10.72 -11.66 -8.53
N LYS A 85 10.55 -12.85 -9.09
CA LYS A 85 11.10 -13.19 -10.41
C LYS A 85 10.12 -12.78 -11.50
N ALA A 86 10.64 -12.63 -12.71
CA ALA A 86 9.80 -12.38 -13.88
C ALA A 86 8.68 -13.43 -13.98
N GLY A 87 7.43 -12.97 -13.98
CA GLY A 87 6.23 -13.82 -14.02
C GLY A 87 5.70 -14.32 -12.68
N ASP A 88 6.37 -14.04 -11.55
CA ASP A 88 5.78 -14.25 -10.22
C ASP A 88 4.55 -13.34 -10.04
N GLY A 89 3.74 -13.59 -9.02
CA GLY A 89 2.57 -12.77 -8.71
C GLY A 89 2.50 -12.42 -7.25
N VAL A 90 2.27 -11.14 -6.95
CA VAL A 90 1.85 -10.68 -5.62
C VAL A 90 0.43 -10.16 -5.70
N VAL A 91 -0.38 -10.55 -4.72
CA VAL A 91 -1.79 -10.20 -4.64
C VAL A 91 -2.07 -9.59 -3.29
N TYR A 92 -2.72 -8.44 -3.30
CA TYR A 92 -3.11 -7.75 -2.08
C TYR A 92 -4.41 -6.98 -2.30
N ILE A 93 -5.01 -6.55 -1.19
CA ILE A 93 -6.22 -5.74 -1.19
C ILE A 93 -5.83 -4.26 -1.07
N MET A 94 -6.68 -3.37 -1.59
CA MET A 94 -6.38 -1.93 -1.73
C MET A 94 -5.86 -1.20 -0.47
N PRO A 95 -6.28 -1.52 0.78
CA PRO A 95 -5.82 -0.75 1.95
C PRO A 95 -4.43 -1.17 2.44
N ILE A 96 -3.72 -2.08 1.77
CA ILE A 96 -2.35 -2.40 2.16
C ILE A 96 -1.44 -1.19 1.93
N LEU A 97 -0.65 -0.85 2.96
CA LEU A 97 0.37 0.17 2.87
C LEU A 97 1.59 -0.40 2.13
N HIS A 98 1.95 0.24 1.03
CA HIS A 98 3.02 -0.22 0.15
C HIS A 98 3.74 0.95 -0.54
N TRP A 99 4.91 0.69 -1.10
CA TRP A 99 5.77 1.66 -1.79
C TRP A 99 6.54 0.97 -2.92
N GLY A 100 6.84 1.68 -4.01
CA GLY A 100 7.58 1.13 -5.15
C GLY A 100 6.73 0.20 -6.02
N SER A 101 5.52 0.63 -6.37
CA SER A 101 4.61 -0.06 -7.31
C SER A 101 4.46 0.69 -8.63
#